data_AF-A0A1G4FFR7-F1
#
_entry.id   AF-A0A1G4FFR7-F1
#
_cell.length_a   1.000
_cell.length_b   1.000
_cell.length_c   1.000
_cell.angle_alpha   90.00
_cell.angle_beta   90.00
_cell.angle_gamma   90.00
#
_symmetry.space_group_name_H-M   'P 1'
#
loop_
_entity.id
_entity.type
_entity.pdbx_description
1 polymer ?
#
loop_
_entity_poly.entity_id
_entity_poly.type
_entity_poly.pdbx_seq_one_letter_code
_entity_poly.pdbx_strand_id
1 'polypeptide(L)'
;MAEIYTKYNFDLDLIKRNKLLGLLCMSADEFLRHIEVKDLSIINLGLDLSHKLKEYPMEYRNSKVLDELTNILAKAQTEYIVVKNIDILFNPDYKLNILSYFINLSRSRLIFVEWPGRLKGRMLEYADINSPDYHKYNIDDYKIILIK
;
A
#
# COMPACT_ATOMS: atom_id res chain seq x y z
N MET A 1 -17.79 -0.78 -7.57
CA MET A 1 -17.11 0.38 -8.19
C MET A 1 -16.18 0.96 -7.14
N ALA A 2 -14.92 1.23 -7.48
CA ALA A 2 -14.03 1.92 -6.56
C ALA A 2 -14.45 3.38 -6.41
N GLU A 3 -14.48 3.84 -5.16
CA GLU A 3 -14.92 5.17 -4.77
C GLU A 3 -13.70 6.08 -4.55
N ILE A 4 -13.82 7.33 -5.00
CA ILE A 4 -12.77 8.35 -4.88
C ILE A 4 -13.27 9.43 -3.93
N TYR A 5 -12.61 9.57 -2.80
CA TYR A 5 -12.93 10.52 -1.76
C TYR A 5 -11.90 11.64 -1.69
N THR A 6 -12.33 12.79 -1.22
CA THR A 6 -11.42 13.84 -0.75
C THR A 6 -10.96 13.50 0.67
N LYS A 7 -9.82 14.06 1.07
CA LYS A 7 -9.28 13.99 2.44
C LYS A 7 -10.22 14.42 3.56
N TYR A 8 -11.38 14.99 3.24
CA TYR A 8 -12.36 15.50 4.21
C TYR A 8 -13.66 14.70 4.29
N ASN A 9 -13.87 13.70 3.43
CA ASN A 9 -15.20 13.09 3.27
C ASN A 9 -15.19 11.55 3.29
N PHE A 10 -14.08 10.93 3.69
CA PHE A 10 -14.04 9.47 3.87
C PHE A 10 -14.53 9.07 5.26
N ASP A 11 -15.14 7.89 5.35
CA ASP A 11 -15.63 7.30 6.59
C ASP A 11 -14.81 6.05 6.92
N LEU A 12 -14.04 6.10 8.00
CA LEU A 12 -13.18 5.00 8.45
C LEU A 12 -13.99 3.73 8.80
N ASP A 13 -15.20 3.87 9.34
CA ASP A 13 -16.07 2.74 9.68
C ASP A 13 -16.60 2.06 8.42
N LEU A 14 -16.92 2.85 7.38
CA LEU A 14 -17.30 2.31 6.07
C LEU A 14 -16.17 1.51 5.43
N ILE A 15 -14.94 2.05 5.46
CA ILE A 15 -13.74 1.38 4.94
C ILE A 15 -13.52 0.06 5.69
N LYS A 16 -13.59 0.09 7.02
CA LYS A 16 -13.43 -1.07 7.89
C LYS A 16 -14.49 -2.14 7.61
N ARG A 17 -15.77 -1.76 7.66
CA ARG A 17 -16.91 -2.66 7.46
C ARG A 17 -16.84 -3.35 6.11
N ASN A 18 -16.50 -2.59 5.07
CA ASN A 18 -16.39 -3.12 3.73
C ASN A 18 -15.05 -3.78 3.45
N LYS A 19 -14.06 -3.74 4.35
CA LYS A 19 -12.73 -4.36 4.15
C LYS A 19 -12.03 -3.81 2.91
N LEU A 20 -12.11 -2.50 2.70
CA LEU A 20 -11.52 -1.79 1.57
C LEU A 20 -10.05 -1.47 1.87
N LEU A 21 -9.19 -1.59 0.87
CA LEU A 21 -7.83 -1.04 0.94
C LEU A 21 -7.90 0.47 0.67
N GLY A 22 -7.40 1.28 1.59
CA GLY A 22 -7.21 2.70 1.37
C GLY A 22 -5.95 2.99 0.58
N LEU A 23 -6.07 3.64 -0.56
CA LEU A 23 -4.93 4.13 -1.33
C LEU A 23 -4.87 5.66 -1.21
N LEU A 24 -3.78 6.16 -0.65
CA LEU A 24 -3.57 7.59 -0.46
C LEU A 24 -2.90 8.14 -1.73
N CYS A 25 -3.62 8.98 -2.47
CA CYS A 25 -3.10 9.77 -3.59
C CYS A 25 -2.57 11.14 -3.12
N MET A 26 -2.18 11.19 -1.84
CA MET A 26 -1.59 12.30 -1.13
C MET A 26 -0.56 11.75 -0.16
N SER A 27 0.27 12.63 0.41
CA SER A 27 1.24 12.17 1.40
C SER A 27 0.56 11.54 2.62
N ALA A 28 1.15 10.47 3.15
CA ALA A 28 0.65 9.87 4.39
C ALA A 28 0.60 10.90 5.53
N ASP A 29 1.58 11.80 5.61
CA ASP A 29 1.65 12.82 6.67
C ASP A 29 0.52 13.85 6.54
N GLU A 30 0.02 14.12 5.33
CA GLU A 30 -1.17 14.95 5.12
C GLU A 30 -2.44 14.21 5.52
N PHE A 31 -2.59 12.95 5.10
CA PHE A 31 -3.74 12.11 5.48
C PHE A 31 -3.88 12.01 7.00
N LEU A 32 -2.76 11.81 7.71
CA LEU A 32 -2.72 11.68 9.17
C LEU A 32 -3.19 12.93 9.92
N ARG A 33 -3.16 14.12 9.29
CA ARG A 33 -3.70 15.36 9.90
C ARG A 33 -5.23 15.40 9.90
N HIS A 34 -5.88 14.56 9.11
CA HIS A 34 -7.33 14.54 8.90
C HIS A 34 -8.01 13.35 9.57
N ILE A 35 -7.24 12.47 10.24
CA ILE A 35 -7.79 11.36 11.03
C ILE A 35 -7.42 11.50 12.50
N GLU A 36 -8.32 11.07 13.37
CA GLU A 36 -8.06 10.92 14.80
C GLU A 36 -8.25 9.46 15.18
N VAL A 37 -7.14 8.73 15.31
CA VAL A 37 -7.13 7.30 15.63
C VAL A 37 -6.11 7.01 16.75
N LYS A 38 -6.49 6.15 17.69
CA LYS A 38 -5.67 5.85 18.89
C LYS A 38 -4.68 4.70 18.71
N ASP A 39 -4.93 3.81 17.75
CA ASP A 39 -4.18 2.57 17.58
C ASP A 39 -3.65 2.45 16.15
N LEU A 40 -2.62 3.26 15.86
CA LEU A 40 -2.05 3.44 14.53
C LEU A 40 -0.58 3.02 14.48
N SER A 41 -0.21 2.22 13.49
CA SER A 41 1.18 2.02 13.07
C SER A 41 1.45 2.69 11.74
N ILE A 42 2.57 3.40 11.66
CA ILE A 42 3.11 3.94 10.41
C ILE A 42 4.34 3.11 10.07
N ILE A 43 4.33 2.47 8.91
CA ILE A 43 5.39 1.56 8.46
C ILE A 43 6.08 2.16 7.25
N ASN A 44 7.39 2.36 7.34
CA ASN A 44 8.22 2.74 6.20
C ASN A 44 8.72 1.47 5.52
N LEU A 45 7.91 0.94 4.61
CA LEU A 45 8.14 -0.38 4.05
C LEU A 45 9.45 -0.46 3.26
N GLY A 46 9.77 0.58 2.48
CA GLY A 46 11.03 0.65 1.74
C GLY A 46 12.25 0.50 2.65
N LEU A 47 12.27 1.22 3.77
CA LEU A 47 13.36 1.12 4.74
C LEU A 47 13.41 -0.26 5.40
N ASP A 48 12.29 -0.70 5.98
CA ASP A 48 12.20 -1.93 6.76
C ASP A 48 12.53 -3.17 5.91
N LEU A 49 11.97 -3.24 4.70
CA LEU A 49 12.19 -4.33 3.77
C LEU A 49 13.61 -4.32 3.22
N SER A 50 14.17 -3.15 2.90
CA SER A 50 15.56 -3.07 2.43
C SER A 50 16.56 -3.54 3.48
N HIS A 51 16.32 -3.26 4.77
CA HIS A 51 17.16 -3.76 5.86
C HIS A 51 17.07 -5.28 5.97
N LYS A 52 15.86 -5.85 5.92
CA LYS A 52 15.68 -7.31 5.98
C LYS A 52 16.32 -8.02 4.78
N LEU A 53 16.12 -7.52 3.57
CA LEU A 53 16.66 -8.15 2.37
C LEU A 53 18.20 -8.09 2.30
N LYS A 54 18.85 -7.10 2.93
CA LYS A 54 20.32 -7.02 3.01
C LYS A 54 20.94 -8.18 3.80
N GLU A 55 20.19 -8.82 4.70
CA GLU A 55 20.64 -9.99 5.46
C GLU A 55 20.81 -11.24 4.57
N TYR A 56 20.26 -11.23 3.35
CA TYR A 56 20.34 -12.33 2.40
C TYR A 56 21.32 -12.02 1.24
N PRO A 57 22.03 -13.03 0.71
CA PRO A 57 22.76 -12.91 -0.56
C PRO A 57 21.81 -12.49 -1.70
N MET A 58 22.34 -11.74 -2.66
CA MET A 58 21.54 -11.05 -3.69
C MET A 58 20.64 -12.01 -4.48
N GLU A 59 21.15 -13.19 -4.82
CA GLU A 59 20.46 -14.24 -5.55
C GLU A 59 19.25 -14.83 -4.82
N TYR A 60 19.20 -14.73 -3.48
CA TYR A 60 18.09 -15.24 -2.67
C TYR A 60 17.08 -14.16 -2.28
N ARG A 61 17.42 -12.88 -2.40
CA ARG A 61 16.57 -11.76 -1.94
C ARG A 61 15.17 -11.83 -2.52
N ASN A 62 15.06 -12.11 -3.83
CA ASN A 62 13.78 -12.22 -4.53
C ASN A 62 12.83 -13.22 -3.85
N SER A 63 13.33 -14.43 -3.55
CA SER A 63 12.55 -15.47 -2.88
C SER A 63 12.11 -15.11 -1.45
N LYS A 64 12.74 -14.11 -0.82
CA LYS A 64 12.48 -13.67 0.56
C LYS A 64 11.59 -12.45 0.66
N VAL A 65 11.34 -11.74 -0.44
CA VAL A 65 10.57 -10.49 -0.42
C VAL A 65 9.19 -10.69 0.19
N LEU A 66 8.45 -11.70 -0.26
CA LEU A 66 7.08 -11.94 0.21
C LEU A 66 7.04 -12.34 1.70
N ASP A 67 7.99 -13.17 2.13
CA ASP A 67 8.13 -13.61 3.52
C ASP A 67 8.44 -12.41 4.43
N GLU A 68 9.44 -11.61 4.07
CA GLU A 68 9.85 -10.45 4.86
C GLU A 68 8.80 -9.34 4.87
N LEU A 69 8.15 -9.08 3.73
CA LEU A 69 7.01 -8.16 3.64
C LEU A 69 5.91 -8.57 4.62
N THR A 70 5.57 -9.86 4.64
CA THR A 70 4.54 -10.41 5.54
C THR A 70 4.97 -10.32 6.99
N ASN A 71 6.23 -10.64 7.30
CA ASN A 71 6.77 -10.53 8.65
C ASN A 71 6.78 -9.10 9.18
N ILE A 72 7.13 -8.12 8.34
CA ILE A 72 7.11 -6.69 8.70
C ILE A 72 5.70 -6.24 9.05
N LEU A 73 4.72 -6.55 8.19
CA LEU A 73 3.34 -6.10 8.41
C LEU A 73 2.64 -6.87 9.54
N ALA A 74 2.99 -8.14 9.77
CA ALA A 74 2.46 -8.94 10.86
C ALA A 74 2.87 -8.42 12.25
N LYS A 75 4.05 -7.78 12.36
CA LYS A 75 4.55 -7.19 13.62
C LYS A 75 3.74 -5.99 14.08
N ALA A 76 3.07 -5.27 13.18
CA ALA A 76 2.12 -4.26 13.60
C ALA A 76 0.93 -4.93 14.28
N GLN A 77 0.73 -4.65 15.57
CA GLN A 77 -0.37 -5.20 16.37
C GLN A 77 -1.56 -4.23 16.49
N THR A 78 -1.56 -3.20 15.64
CA THR A 78 -2.52 -2.11 15.66
C THR A 78 -3.66 -2.36 14.68
N GLU A 79 -4.81 -1.76 14.97
CA GLU A 79 -5.98 -1.82 14.10
C GLU A 79 -5.79 -1.02 12.79
N TYR A 80 -5.10 0.12 12.88
CA TYR A 80 -4.86 1.04 11.77
C TYR A 80 -3.40 0.96 11.34
N ILE A 81 -3.15 0.69 10.06
CA ILE A 81 -1.79 0.65 9.51
C ILE A 81 -1.70 1.56 8.30
N VAL A 82 -0.76 2.49 8.33
CA VAL A 82 -0.38 3.33 7.18
C VAL A 82 0.98 2.86 6.67
N VAL A 83 1.05 2.44 5.42
CA VAL A 83 2.25 1.93 4.77
C VAL A 83 2.77 2.98 3.79
N LYS A 84 4.04 3.36 3.95
CA LYS A 84 4.76 4.35 3.14
C LYS A 84 5.86 3.68 2.32
N ASN A 85 6.31 4.36 1.26
CA ASN A 85 7.50 4.01 0.47
C ASN A 85 7.49 2.56 -0.05
N ILE A 86 6.41 2.18 -0.74
CA ILE A 86 6.25 0.82 -1.28
C ILE A 86 7.02 0.58 -2.58
N ASP A 87 7.74 1.57 -3.11
CA ASP A 87 8.48 1.55 -4.39
C ASP A 87 9.36 0.31 -4.57
N ILE A 88 10.00 -0.15 -3.48
CA ILE A 88 10.83 -1.35 -3.50
C ILE A 88 10.09 -2.60 -4.01
N LEU A 89 8.77 -2.67 -3.83
CA LEU A 89 7.96 -3.81 -4.26
C LEU A 89 7.76 -3.88 -5.78
N PHE A 90 7.97 -2.79 -6.50
CA PHE A 90 7.81 -2.71 -7.96
C PHE A 90 9.02 -3.23 -8.72
N ASN A 91 10.05 -3.73 -8.03
CA ASN A 91 11.16 -4.41 -8.70
C ASN A 91 10.62 -5.54 -9.59
N PRO A 92 10.88 -5.52 -10.91
CA PRO A 92 10.35 -6.49 -11.87
C PRO A 92 10.69 -7.94 -11.53
N ASP A 93 11.82 -8.17 -10.85
CA ASP A 93 12.25 -9.49 -10.44
C ASP A 93 11.30 -10.12 -9.41
N TYR A 94 10.65 -9.28 -8.57
CA TYR A 94 9.83 -9.75 -7.45
C TYR A 94 8.51 -10.35 -7.90
N LYS A 95 8.01 -9.99 -9.09
CA LYS A 95 6.78 -10.53 -9.69
C LYS A 95 5.58 -10.52 -8.73
N LEU A 96 5.50 -9.50 -7.86
CA LEU A 96 4.45 -9.36 -6.87
C LEU A 96 3.23 -8.67 -7.45
N ASN A 97 2.04 -9.18 -7.14
CA ASN A 97 0.82 -8.42 -7.34
C ASN A 97 0.54 -7.55 -6.11
N ILE A 98 1.11 -6.34 -6.13
CA ILE A 98 1.18 -5.42 -4.99
C ILE A 98 -0.23 -5.06 -4.46
N LEU A 99 -1.15 -4.66 -5.35
CA LEU A 99 -2.51 -4.32 -4.92
C LEU A 99 -3.25 -5.54 -4.34
N SER A 100 -3.14 -6.70 -4.97
CA SER A 100 -3.80 -7.91 -4.47
C SER A 100 -3.26 -8.32 -3.10
N TYR A 101 -1.96 -8.15 -2.85
CA TYR A 101 -1.35 -8.39 -1.55
C TYR A 101 -1.99 -7.51 -0.47
N PHE A 102 -2.01 -6.19 -0.67
CA PHE A 102 -2.58 -5.27 0.33
C PHE A 102 -4.11 -5.39 0.48
N ILE A 103 -4.85 -5.71 -0.59
CA ILE A 103 -6.29 -6.00 -0.51
C ILE A 103 -6.55 -7.26 0.32
N ASN A 104 -5.69 -8.27 0.22
CA ASN A 104 -5.81 -9.45 1.07
C ASN A 104 -5.56 -9.10 2.54
N LEU A 105 -4.60 -8.22 2.84
CA LEU A 105 -4.36 -7.73 4.19
C LEU A 105 -5.51 -6.87 4.73
N SER A 106 -6.17 -6.08 3.89
CA SER A 106 -7.30 -5.24 4.30
C SER A 106 -8.56 -6.03 4.69
N ARG A 107 -8.53 -7.37 4.55
CA ARG A 107 -9.64 -8.25 4.97
C ARG A 107 -9.76 -8.42 6.48
N SER A 108 -8.68 -8.17 7.22
CA SER A 108 -8.61 -8.34 8.67
C SER A 108 -8.18 -7.09 9.42
N ARG A 109 -7.59 -6.10 8.74
CA ARG A 109 -7.07 -4.86 9.36
C ARG A 109 -7.40 -3.66 8.48
N LEU A 110 -7.40 -2.46 9.06
CA LEU A 110 -7.56 -1.24 8.28
C LEU A 110 -6.19 -0.81 7.73
N ILE A 111 -6.01 -0.98 6.42
CA ILE A 111 -4.74 -0.69 5.75
C ILE A 111 -4.91 0.52 4.83
N PHE A 112 -4.02 1.49 4.99
CA PHE A 112 -3.80 2.58 4.05
C PHE A 112 -2.40 2.45 3.46
N VAL A 113 -2.28 2.63 2.15
CA VAL A 113 -1.00 2.61 1.44
C VAL A 113 -0.84 3.94 0.72
N GLU A 114 0.26 4.63 1.00
CA GLU A 114 0.69 5.79 0.23
C GLU A 114 1.08 5.34 -1.17
N TRP A 115 0.31 5.77 -2.17
CA TRP A 115 0.57 5.40 -3.55
C TRP A 115 1.72 6.27 -4.11
N PRO A 116 2.85 5.68 -4.51
CA PRO A 116 4.01 6.45 -4.96
C PRO A 116 3.88 6.99 -6.39
N GLY A 117 2.89 6.49 -7.14
CA GLY A 117 2.62 6.91 -8.51
C GLY A 117 1.52 7.97 -8.62
N ARG A 118 0.75 7.92 -9.70
CA ARG A 118 -0.28 8.93 -10.02
C ARG A 118 -1.62 8.29 -10.34
N LEU A 119 -2.70 8.95 -9.93
CA LEU A 119 -4.05 8.63 -10.38
C LEU A 119 -4.41 9.52 -11.59
N LYS A 120 -4.62 8.92 -12.76
CA LYS A 120 -5.05 9.58 -13.99
C LYS A 120 -6.44 9.09 -14.41
N GLY A 121 -7.48 9.84 -14.06
CA GLY A 121 -8.86 9.42 -14.26
C GLY A 121 -9.19 8.21 -13.37
N ARG A 122 -9.44 7.05 -13.98
CA ARG A 122 -9.66 5.76 -13.29
C ARG A 122 -8.45 4.81 -13.35
N MET A 123 -7.31 5.31 -13.81
CA MET A 123 -6.07 4.54 -13.93
C MET A 123 -5.09 4.96 -12.85
N LEU A 124 -4.67 3.99 -12.03
CA LEU A 124 -3.61 4.14 -11.06
C LEU A 124 -2.30 3.67 -11.71
N GLU A 125 -1.40 4.60 -11.97
CA GLU A 125 -0.15 4.39 -12.71
C GLU A 125 1.04 4.51 -11.75
N TYR A 126 2.07 3.68 -11.96
CA TYR A 126 3.37 3.75 -11.30
C TYR A 126 4.48 3.69 -12.34
N ALA A 127 5.53 4.50 -12.13
CA ALA A 127 6.65 4.71 -13.05
C ALA A 127 6.25 5.20 -14.46
N ASP A 128 7.25 5.42 -15.32
CA ASP A 128 7.05 5.80 -16.71
C ASP A 128 6.73 4.57 -17.57
N ILE A 129 5.87 4.73 -18.60
CA ILE A 129 5.38 3.62 -19.44
C ILE A 129 6.48 2.78 -20.12
N ASN A 130 7.67 3.34 -20.29
CA ASN A 130 8.81 2.67 -20.92
C ASN A 130 9.76 2.01 -19.91
N SER A 131 9.46 2.11 -18.61
CA SER A 131 10.27 1.55 -17.54
C SER A 131 9.88 0.09 -17.27
N PRO A 132 10.83 -0.81 -16.96
CA PRO A 132 10.50 -2.21 -16.68
C PRO A 132 9.66 -2.40 -15.41
N ASP A 133 9.66 -1.43 -14.50
CA ASP A 133 8.83 -1.38 -13.29
C ASP A 133 7.48 -0.66 -13.52
N TYR A 134 7.12 -0.33 -14.76
CA TYR A 134 5.83 0.29 -15.08
C TYR A 134 4.65 -0.60 -14.68
N HIS A 135 3.72 -0.04 -13.92
CA HIS A 135 2.47 -0.71 -13.58
C HIS A 135 1.27 0.20 -13.79
N LYS A 136 0.18 -0.40 -14.24
CA LYS A 136 -1.10 0.29 -14.46
C LYS A 136 -2.25 -0.57 -13.96
N TYR A 137 -3.11 0.03 -13.15
CA TYR A 137 -4.26 -0.62 -12.55
C TYR A 137 -5.52 0.18 -12.84
N ASN A 138 -6.56 -0.47 -13.37
CA ASN A 138 -7.89 0.12 -13.41
C ASN A 138 -8.55 -0.03 -12.05
N ILE A 139 -8.90 1.09 -11.42
CA ILE A 139 -9.35 1.10 -10.02
C ILE A 139 -10.66 0.34 -9.83
N ASP A 140 -11.50 0.22 -10.87
CA ASP A 140 -12.78 -0.50 -10.81
C ASP A 140 -12.64 -2.00 -10.58
N ASP A 141 -11.50 -2.56 -10.95
CA ASP A 141 -11.23 -3.99 -10.86
C ASP A 141 -10.82 -4.41 -9.44
N TYR A 142 -10.65 -3.43 -8.53
CA TYR A 142 -10.12 -3.65 -7.20
C TYR A 142 -11.05 -3.16 -6.10
N LYS A 143 -10.97 -3.85 -4.95
CA LYS A 143 -11.69 -3.50 -3.73
C LYS A 143 -10.94 -2.42 -2.94
N ILE A 144 -10.85 -1.25 -3.55
CA ILE A 144 -10.09 -0.11 -3.03
C ILE A 144 -10.96 1.13 -2.87
N ILE A 145 -10.46 2.04 -2.04
CA ILE A 145 -10.93 3.41 -1.91
C ILE A 145 -9.74 4.34 -2.12
N LEU A 146 -9.91 5.39 -2.91
CA LEU A 146 -8.86 6.38 -3.17
C LEU A 146 -9.12 7.63 -2.35
N ILE A 147 -8.08 8.15 -1.68
CA ILE A 147 -8.14 9.35 -0.85
C ILE A 147 -7.18 10.38 -1.42
N LYS A 148 -7.70 11.53 -1.84
CA LYS A 148 -6.95 12.63 -2.47
C LYS A 148 -7.12 13.97 -1.76
#